data_AF-A0A6J4UBM0-F1
#
_entry.id   AF-A0A6J4UBM0-F1
#
_cell.length_a   1.000
_cell.length_b   1.000
_cell.length_c   1.000
_cell.angle_alpha   90.00
_cell.angle_beta   90.00
_cell.angle_gamma   90.00
#
_symmetry.space_group_name_H-M   'P 1'
#
loop_
_entity.id
_entity.type
_entity.pdbx_description
1 polymer ?
#
loop_
_entity_poly.entity_id
_entity_poly.type
_entity_poly.pdbx_seq_one_letter_code
_entity_poly.pdbx_strand_id
1 'polypeptide(L)'
;MTDDFDVSALGQRIRSIRLTAGLSVDALAREAGVSRSMVAAVEGGEKAPTVLTLHRIANGLGTNMTRLLGEETRGDVIVLRQRDQRVARDPSGWERRNLTPVLPDSAFEFMRTTIPAGVDTGVFPPHRPGTREVVAVESGTLRLTIDGTPWHLASGDSISYRGDVLHQFANPGEVDCVYYLALHQGEPARRTDPQETDRRESAETFAGDEDPLWYQAVEAVRSQQWITARFLETRFAIDAMRASRLLHAMERERLVTPGDIPTHLIP
;
A
#
# COMPACT_ATOMS: atom_id res chain seq x y z
N MET A 1 -33.59 -4.34 -8.03
CA MET A 1 -33.48 -4.00 -6.60
C MET A 1 -32.65 -2.73 -6.54
N THR A 2 -33.28 -1.61 -6.23
CA THR A 2 -32.61 -0.32 -6.06
C THR A 2 -31.68 -0.44 -4.87
N ASP A 3 -30.38 -0.29 -5.13
CA ASP A 3 -29.34 -0.20 -4.11
C ASP A 3 -29.58 1.11 -3.36
N ASP A 4 -30.25 1.03 -2.21
CA ASP A 4 -30.66 2.20 -1.44
C ASP A 4 -29.42 2.72 -0.72
N PHE A 5 -28.88 3.84 -1.21
CA PHE A 5 -27.68 4.46 -0.66
C PHE A 5 -27.94 4.91 0.78
N ASP A 6 -27.43 4.16 1.75
CA ASP A 6 -27.57 4.48 3.17
C ASP A 6 -26.64 5.64 3.57
N VAL A 7 -27.21 6.85 3.56
CA VAL A 7 -26.56 8.11 3.94
C VAL A 7 -26.04 8.07 5.39
N SER A 8 -26.72 7.36 6.28
CA SER A 8 -26.32 7.24 7.69
C SER A 8 -25.09 6.35 7.83
N ALA A 9 -25.08 5.20 7.17
CA ALA A 9 -23.93 4.30 7.15
C ALA A 9 -22.69 4.96 6.54
N LEU A 10 -22.85 5.73 5.45
CA LEU A 10 -21.77 6.55 4.88
C LEU A 10 -21.24 7.56 5.90
N GLY A 11 -22.11 8.32 6.56
CA GLY A 11 -21.75 9.32 7.55
C GLY A 11 -20.96 8.73 8.72
N GLN A 12 -21.41 7.59 9.25
CA GLN A 12 -20.71 6.87 10.31
C GLN A 12 -19.32 6.39 9.88
N ARG A 13 -19.18 5.92 8.63
CA ARG A 13 -17.89 5.45 8.09
C ARG A 13 -16.90 6.61 7.91
N ILE A 14 -17.36 7.73 7.36
CA ILE A 14 -16.56 8.97 7.27
C ILE A 14 -16.08 9.39 8.66
N ARG A 15 -16.99 9.42 9.64
CA ARG A 15 -16.66 9.76 11.03
C ARG A 15 -15.63 8.80 11.62
N SER A 16 -15.78 7.50 11.41
CA SER A 16 -14.85 6.48 11.91
C SER A 16 -13.45 6.68 11.35
N ILE A 17 -13.31 6.84 10.02
CA ILE A 17 -12.02 7.06 9.37
C ILE A 17 -11.39 8.37 9.85
N ARG A 18 -12.18 9.44 10.01
CA ARG A 18 -11.70 10.71 10.54
C ARG A 18 -11.10 10.57 11.94
N LEU A 19 -11.79 9.85 12.83
CA LEU A 19 -11.35 9.64 14.21
C LEU A 19 -10.08 8.78 14.27
N THR A 20 -9.99 7.72 13.46
CA THR A 20 -8.78 6.90 13.35
C THR A 20 -7.58 7.70 12.84
N ALA A 21 -7.80 8.66 11.92
CA ALA A 21 -6.78 9.58 11.43
C ALA A 21 -6.41 10.71 12.42
N GLY A 22 -7.03 10.77 13.62
CA GLY A 22 -6.77 11.81 14.61
C GLY A 22 -7.25 13.21 14.20
N LEU A 23 -8.16 13.32 13.24
CA LEU A 23 -8.63 14.59 12.70
C LEU A 23 -9.87 15.11 13.45
N SER A 24 -9.87 16.40 13.79
CA SER A 24 -11.12 17.08 14.18
C SER A 24 -12.01 17.33 12.96
N VAL A 25 -13.29 17.62 13.18
CA VAL A 25 -14.21 18.02 12.09
C VAL A 25 -13.69 19.26 11.36
N ASP A 26 -13.12 20.22 12.09
CA ASP A 26 -12.52 21.44 11.54
C ASP A 26 -11.27 21.15 10.70
N ALA A 27 -10.44 20.21 11.15
CA ALA A 27 -9.27 19.78 10.41
C ALA A 27 -9.69 19.13 9.09
N LEU A 28 -10.62 18.16 9.12
CA LEU A 28 -11.11 17.52 7.90
C LEU A 28 -11.74 18.53 6.93
N ALA A 29 -12.55 19.47 7.43
CA ALA A 29 -13.16 20.50 6.59
C ALA A 29 -12.12 21.31 5.81
N ARG A 30 -11.02 21.68 6.49
CA ARG A 30 -9.89 22.38 5.87
C ARG A 30 -9.17 21.51 4.84
N GLU A 31 -8.80 20.27 5.19
CA GLU A 31 -8.08 19.37 4.27
C GLU A 31 -8.93 18.99 3.04
N ALA A 32 -10.23 18.83 3.21
CA ALA A 32 -11.16 18.51 2.13
C ALA A 32 -11.58 19.75 1.30
N GLY A 33 -11.31 20.97 1.76
CA GLY A 33 -11.77 22.20 1.09
C GLY A 33 -13.30 22.29 1.01
N VAL A 34 -13.98 21.97 2.12
CA VAL A 34 -15.45 22.05 2.29
C VAL A 34 -15.78 22.74 3.62
N SER A 35 -17.03 23.16 3.82
CA SER A 35 -17.40 23.80 5.10
C SER A 35 -17.46 22.80 6.25
N ARG A 36 -17.15 23.26 7.47
CA ARG A 36 -17.35 22.50 8.72
C ARG A 36 -18.78 21.96 8.84
N SER A 37 -19.77 22.79 8.51
CA SER A 37 -21.18 22.41 8.53
C SER A 37 -21.52 21.30 7.53
N MET A 38 -20.86 21.27 6.37
CA MET A 38 -21.02 20.19 5.39
C MET A 38 -20.49 18.87 5.95
N VAL A 39 -19.29 18.87 6.54
CA VAL A 39 -18.71 17.67 7.15
C VAL A 39 -19.60 17.14 8.26
N ALA A 40 -20.05 18.02 9.17
CA ALA A 40 -20.94 17.64 10.26
C ALA A 40 -22.27 17.06 9.78
N ALA A 41 -22.92 17.69 8.79
CA ALA A 41 -24.18 17.21 8.23
C ALA A 41 -24.05 15.86 7.51
N VAL A 42 -22.93 15.64 6.81
CA VAL A 42 -22.63 14.35 6.15
C VAL A 42 -22.35 13.27 7.20
N GLU A 43 -21.51 13.53 8.20
CA GLU A 43 -21.22 12.57 9.28
C GLU A 43 -22.46 12.21 10.11
N GLY A 44 -23.36 13.18 10.29
CA GLY A 44 -24.64 12.98 10.98
C GLY A 44 -25.69 12.23 10.14
N GLY A 45 -25.42 11.97 8.86
CA GLY A 45 -26.39 11.38 7.95
C GLY A 45 -27.54 12.31 7.54
N GLU A 46 -27.44 13.61 7.85
CA GLU A 46 -28.48 14.61 7.56
C GLU A 46 -28.52 14.99 6.07
N LYS A 47 -27.38 14.86 5.37
CA LYS A 47 -27.26 15.18 3.94
C LYS A 47 -26.42 14.17 3.19
N ALA A 48 -26.93 13.70 2.07
CA ALA A 48 -26.14 12.97 1.10
C ALA A 48 -25.15 13.93 0.40
N PRO A 49 -23.83 13.64 0.41
CA PRO A 49 -22.87 14.48 -0.30
C PRO A 49 -23.02 14.29 -1.81
N THR A 50 -22.73 15.34 -2.58
CA THR A 50 -22.50 15.19 -4.03
C THR A 50 -21.22 14.38 -4.27
N VAL A 51 -21.07 13.77 -5.45
CA VAL A 51 -19.86 13.02 -5.83
C VAL A 51 -18.59 13.84 -5.63
N LEU A 52 -18.61 15.12 -6.00
CA LEU A 52 -17.47 16.03 -5.82
C LEU A 52 -17.15 16.27 -4.34
N THR A 53 -18.17 16.47 -3.50
CA THR A 53 -17.99 16.65 -2.05
C THR A 53 -17.47 15.37 -1.41
N LEU A 54 -17.98 14.21 -1.80
CA LEU A 54 -17.51 12.92 -1.30
C LEU A 54 -16.05 12.66 -1.69
N HIS A 55 -15.68 12.96 -2.95
CA HIS A 55 -14.30 12.88 -3.44
C HIS A 55 -13.36 13.79 -2.64
N ARG A 56 -13.78 15.03 -2.37
CA ARG A 56 -13.04 15.98 -1.53
C ARG A 56 -12.84 15.47 -0.11
N ILE A 57 -13.89 14.93 0.51
CA ILE A 57 -13.82 14.33 1.85
C ILE A 57 -12.87 13.12 1.85
N ALA A 58 -12.96 12.23 0.85
CA ALA A 58 -12.05 11.10 0.71
C ALA A 58 -10.58 11.55 0.64
N ASN A 59 -10.30 12.58 -0.17
CA ASN A 59 -8.96 13.13 -0.30
C ASN A 59 -8.45 13.76 1.01
N GLY A 60 -9.30 14.52 1.71
CA GLY A 60 -8.95 15.13 3.00
C GLY A 60 -8.75 14.09 4.11
N LEU A 61 -9.37 12.91 4.00
CA LEU A 61 -9.15 11.75 4.87
C LEU A 61 -7.94 10.88 4.46
N GLY A 62 -7.27 11.20 3.35
CA GLY A 62 -6.21 10.35 2.82
C GLY A 62 -6.69 8.98 2.29
N THR A 63 -7.99 8.83 2.02
CA THR A 63 -8.61 7.57 1.55
C THR A 63 -9.18 7.71 0.14
N ASN A 64 -9.89 6.69 -0.35
CA ASN A 64 -10.63 6.70 -1.60
C ASN A 64 -12.15 6.57 -1.38
N MET A 65 -12.95 6.94 -2.40
CA MET A 65 -14.42 6.93 -2.32
C MET A 65 -14.98 5.52 -2.10
N THR A 66 -14.34 4.49 -2.68
CA THR A 66 -14.80 3.11 -2.56
C THR A 66 -14.80 2.63 -1.10
N ARG A 67 -13.78 3.03 -0.33
CA ARG A 67 -13.73 2.79 1.12
C ARG A 67 -14.88 3.48 1.85
N LEU A 68 -15.20 4.73 1.50
CA LEU A 68 -16.31 5.46 2.15
C LEU A 68 -17.67 4.81 1.87
N LEU A 69 -17.86 4.27 0.66
CA LEU A 69 -19.10 3.61 0.24
C LEU A 69 -19.30 2.22 0.88
N GLY A 70 -18.29 1.68 1.57
CA GLY A 70 -18.45 0.43 2.32
C GLY A 70 -18.44 -0.82 1.47
N GLU A 71 -17.87 -0.76 0.27
CA GLU A 71 -17.54 -1.94 -0.56
C GLU A 71 -16.36 -2.75 0.04
N GLU A 72 -16.25 -2.83 1.37
CA GLU A 72 -15.19 -3.55 2.07
C GLU A 72 -15.55 -5.04 2.18
N THR A 73 -14.73 -5.90 1.58
CA THR A 73 -14.84 -7.36 1.78
C THR A 73 -14.12 -7.73 3.07
N ARG A 74 -14.82 -8.32 4.05
CA ARG A 74 -14.19 -8.84 5.29
C ARG A 74 -13.62 -10.25 5.05
N GLY A 75 -12.32 -10.44 5.28
CA GLY A 75 -11.65 -11.76 5.30
C GLY A 75 -10.14 -11.67 5.05
N ASP A 76 -9.36 -12.57 5.64
CA ASP A 76 -7.89 -12.66 5.44
C ASP A 76 -7.51 -13.02 4.00
N VAL A 77 -8.45 -13.59 3.24
CA VAL A 77 -8.32 -13.94 1.83
C VAL A 77 -9.49 -13.34 1.08
N ILE A 78 -9.19 -12.46 0.12
CA ILE A 78 -10.18 -11.80 -0.72
C ILE A 78 -9.87 -12.14 -2.18
N VAL A 79 -10.86 -12.65 -2.89
CA VAL A 79 -10.73 -13.01 -4.32
C VAL A 79 -11.50 -12.01 -5.17
N LEU A 80 -10.77 -11.14 -5.88
CA LEU A 80 -11.35 -10.30 -6.92
C LEU A 80 -11.39 -11.07 -8.25
N ARG A 81 -12.58 -11.48 -8.69
CA ARG A 81 -12.74 -12.18 -9.97
C ARG A 81 -12.66 -11.19 -11.13
N GLN A 82 -12.18 -11.65 -12.28
CA GLN A 82 -12.01 -10.82 -13.48
C GLN A 82 -13.28 -10.05 -13.88
N ARG A 83 -14.45 -10.71 -13.80
CA ARG A 83 -15.75 -10.11 -14.15
C ARG A 83 -16.16 -8.96 -13.23
N ASP A 84 -15.61 -8.93 -12.02
CA ASP A 84 -15.93 -7.95 -10.97
C ASP A 84 -14.86 -6.83 -10.91
N GLN A 85 -13.80 -6.92 -11.73
CA GLN A 85 -12.76 -5.89 -11.80
C GLN A 85 -13.28 -4.63 -12.47
N ARG A 86 -13.02 -3.49 -11.83
CA ARG A 86 -13.27 -2.18 -12.42
C ARG A 86 -12.37 -1.97 -13.63
N VAL A 87 -12.98 -1.58 -14.75
CA VAL A 87 -12.29 -1.31 -16.02
C VAL A 87 -12.53 0.13 -16.42
N ALA A 88 -11.45 0.88 -16.63
CA ALA A 88 -11.45 2.19 -17.26
C ALA A 88 -11.03 2.05 -18.72
N ARG A 89 -11.69 2.78 -19.62
CA ARG A 89 -11.39 2.82 -21.04
C ARG A 89 -11.49 4.26 -21.53
N ASP A 90 -10.71 4.60 -22.54
CA ASP A 90 -10.87 5.84 -23.29
C ASP A 90 -11.04 5.58 -24.80
N PRO A 91 -11.35 6.61 -25.62
CA PRO A 91 -11.55 6.45 -27.06
C PRO A 91 -10.32 5.98 -27.86
N SER A 92 -9.11 6.05 -27.31
CA SER A 92 -7.89 5.54 -27.97
C SER A 92 -7.78 4.02 -27.92
N GLY A 93 -8.63 3.36 -27.11
CA GLY A 93 -8.55 1.93 -26.83
C GLY A 93 -7.65 1.59 -25.65
N TRP A 94 -7.03 2.58 -25.00
CA TRP A 94 -6.37 2.40 -23.71
C TRP A 94 -7.36 1.78 -22.72
N GLU A 95 -6.95 0.70 -22.07
CA GLU A 95 -7.74 -0.02 -21.07
C GLU A 95 -6.91 -0.21 -19.81
N ARG A 96 -7.46 0.18 -18.65
CA ARG A 96 -6.89 -0.15 -17.34
C ARG A 96 -7.88 -0.94 -16.51
N ARG A 97 -7.39 -2.04 -15.95
CA ARG A 97 -8.14 -2.99 -15.14
C ARG A 97 -7.54 -3.05 -13.75
N ASN A 98 -8.33 -2.69 -12.74
CA ASN A 98 -7.90 -2.75 -11.35
C ASN A 98 -7.91 -4.20 -10.86
N LEU A 99 -6.78 -4.66 -10.33
CA LEU A 99 -6.56 -6.03 -9.85
C LEU A 99 -6.59 -6.15 -8.32
N THR A 100 -6.46 -5.03 -7.60
CA THR A 100 -6.56 -5.02 -6.14
C THR A 100 -8.03 -4.99 -5.71
N PRO A 101 -8.47 -5.93 -4.85
CA PRO A 101 -9.77 -5.80 -4.19
C PRO A 101 -9.80 -4.54 -3.32
N VAL A 102 -10.98 -4.12 -2.91
CA VAL A 102 -11.12 -3.03 -1.94
C VAL A 102 -10.64 -3.54 -0.59
N LEU A 103 -9.41 -3.17 -0.24
CA LEU A 103 -8.77 -3.52 1.01
C LEU A 103 -8.84 -2.33 1.98
N PRO A 104 -9.50 -2.48 3.15
CA PRO A 104 -9.41 -1.48 4.21
C PRO A 104 -7.94 -1.24 4.56
N ASP A 105 -7.54 0.03 4.72
CA ASP A 105 -6.19 0.44 5.14
C ASP A 105 -5.02 0.07 4.20
N SER A 106 -5.31 -0.33 2.96
CA SER A 106 -4.29 -0.54 1.95
C SER A 106 -4.01 0.74 1.16
N ALA A 107 -2.77 1.22 1.24
CA ALA A 107 -2.22 2.23 0.33
C ALA A 107 -1.72 1.62 -1.00
N PHE A 108 -1.94 0.32 -1.21
CA PHE A 108 -1.48 -0.42 -2.37
C PHE A 108 -2.57 -0.54 -3.45
N GLU A 109 -2.21 -0.27 -4.70
CA GLU A 109 -3.01 -0.52 -5.89
C GLU A 109 -2.21 -1.34 -6.90
N PHE A 110 -2.83 -2.35 -7.48
CA PHE A 110 -2.30 -3.16 -8.56
C PHE A 110 -3.26 -3.15 -9.73
N MET A 111 -2.73 -2.94 -10.93
CA MET A 111 -3.52 -2.83 -12.15
C MET A 111 -2.81 -3.48 -13.34
N ARG A 112 -3.60 -3.92 -14.31
CA ARG A 112 -3.13 -4.31 -15.64
C ARG A 112 -3.63 -3.30 -16.64
N THR A 113 -2.75 -2.83 -17.50
CA THR A 113 -3.06 -1.84 -18.52
C THR A 113 -2.70 -2.38 -19.90
N THR A 114 -3.57 -2.14 -20.87
CA THR A 114 -3.33 -2.37 -22.29
C THR A 114 -3.29 -1.03 -23.00
N ILE A 115 -2.21 -0.76 -23.74
CA ILE A 115 -2.04 0.42 -24.59
C ILE A 115 -1.95 -0.06 -26.04
N PRO A 116 -2.91 0.30 -26.92
CA PRO A 116 -2.83 -0.07 -28.33
C PRO A 116 -1.59 0.47 -29.04
N ALA A 117 -1.23 -0.12 -30.17
CA ALA A 117 -0.11 0.31 -31.00
C ALA A 117 -0.18 1.82 -31.34
N GLY A 118 0.93 2.53 -31.18
CA GLY A 118 1.05 3.96 -31.46
C GLY A 118 0.33 4.91 -30.48
N VAL A 119 -0.33 4.39 -29.44
CA VAL A 119 -1.07 5.23 -28.49
C VAL A 119 -0.13 5.87 -27.46
N ASP A 120 -0.36 7.15 -27.20
CA ASP A 120 0.27 7.94 -26.15
C ASP A 120 -0.80 8.44 -25.18
N THR A 121 -0.63 8.17 -23.88
CA THR A 121 -1.64 8.50 -22.87
C THR A 121 -1.59 9.96 -22.42
N GLY A 122 -0.60 10.72 -22.88
CA GLY A 122 -0.31 12.05 -22.35
C GLY A 122 0.31 12.03 -20.96
N VAL A 123 0.53 13.24 -20.42
CA VAL A 123 1.22 13.45 -19.15
C VAL A 123 0.26 13.31 -17.98
N PHE A 124 0.59 12.43 -17.04
CA PHE A 124 -0.08 12.33 -15.75
C PHE A 124 0.55 13.26 -14.72
N PRO A 125 -0.27 13.92 -13.88
CA PRO A 125 0.24 14.74 -12.80
C PRO A 125 0.93 13.86 -11.73
N PRO A 126 1.83 14.45 -10.92
CA PRO A 126 2.44 13.76 -9.79
C PRO A 126 1.39 13.18 -8.83
N HIS A 127 1.62 11.96 -8.35
CA HIS A 127 0.87 11.43 -7.22
C HIS A 127 1.28 12.09 -5.90
N ARG A 128 0.64 11.68 -4.81
CA ARG A 128 0.96 12.17 -3.46
C ARG A 128 2.46 12.01 -3.15
N PRO A 129 3.10 12.98 -2.46
CA PRO A 129 4.49 12.87 -2.05
C PRO A 129 4.82 11.53 -1.40
N GLY A 130 5.97 10.94 -1.76
CA GLY A 130 6.39 9.64 -1.25
C GLY A 130 5.78 8.42 -1.95
N THR A 131 4.90 8.61 -2.94
CA THR A 131 4.36 7.51 -3.75
C THR A 131 5.47 6.79 -4.53
N ARG A 132 5.39 5.46 -4.59
CA ARG A 132 6.28 4.60 -5.38
C ARG A 132 5.47 3.77 -6.36
N GLU A 133 6.01 3.63 -7.55
CA GLU A 133 5.44 2.78 -8.59
C GLU A 133 6.47 1.78 -9.09
N VAL A 134 5.96 0.61 -9.46
CA VAL A 134 6.69 -0.45 -10.12
C VAL A 134 5.87 -0.88 -11.32
N VAL A 135 6.50 -0.91 -12.48
CA VAL A 135 5.92 -1.37 -13.74
C VAL A 135 6.65 -2.63 -14.18
N ALA A 136 5.90 -3.61 -14.69
CA ALA A 136 6.45 -4.80 -15.33
C ALA A 136 5.72 -5.04 -16.66
N VAL A 137 6.47 -5.17 -17.75
CA VAL A 137 5.88 -5.34 -19.10
C VAL A 137 5.60 -6.83 -19.34
N GLU A 138 4.33 -7.16 -19.59
CA GLU A 138 3.88 -8.51 -19.94
C GLU A 138 4.19 -8.81 -21.41
N SER A 139 3.81 -7.89 -22.31
CA SER A 139 4.01 -8.03 -23.75
C SER A 139 4.12 -6.67 -24.46
N GLY A 140 4.75 -6.64 -25.62
CA GLY A 140 4.91 -5.42 -26.43
C GLY A 140 6.06 -4.54 -25.92
N THR A 141 5.98 -3.23 -26.23
CA THR A 141 6.99 -2.23 -25.87
C THR A 141 6.33 -1.06 -25.17
N LEU A 142 6.88 -0.68 -24.01
CA LEU A 142 6.43 0.48 -23.25
C LEU A 142 7.51 1.56 -23.25
N ARG A 143 7.12 2.79 -23.59
CA ARG A 143 7.91 3.99 -23.29
C ARG A 143 7.31 4.70 -22.09
N LEU A 144 8.08 4.77 -21.02
CA LEU A 144 7.75 5.53 -19.81
C LEU A 144 8.62 6.77 -19.75
N THR A 145 8.02 7.96 -19.78
CA THR A 145 8.74 9.21 -19.58
C THR A 145 8.58 9.64 -18.13
N ILE A 146 9.68 9.82 -17.39
CA ILE A 146 9.71 10.23 -15.98
C ILE A 146 10.48 11.55 -15.90
N ASP A 147 9.83 12.62 -15.42
CA ASP A 147 10.41 13.98 -15.38
C ASP A 147 11.11 14.38 -16.70
N GLY A 148 10.43 14.11 -17.82
CA GLY A 148 10.93 14.42 -19.16
C GLY A 148 11.98 13.46 -19.72
N THR A 149 12.45 12.48 -18.94
CA THR A 149 13.42 11.48 -19.39
C THR A 149 12.72 10.21 -19.85
N PRO A 150 12.86 9.80 -21.13
CA PRO A 150 12.22 8.60 -21.66
C PRO A 150 13.01 7.32 -21.33
N TRP A 151 12.29 6.28 -20.90
CA TRP A 151 12.78 4.93 -20.66
C TRP A 151 11.98 3.95 -21.53
N HIS A 152 12.68 3.09 -22.27
CA HIS A 152 12.04 2.07 -23.10
C HIS A 152 12.19 0.72 -22.43
N LEU A 153 11.09 -0.01 -22.36
CA LEU A 153 10.97 -1.31 -21.71
C LEU A 153 10.40 -2.30 -22.72
N ALA A 154 11.06 -3.44 -22.85
CA ALA A 154 10.60 -4.57 -23.62
C ALA A 154 9.83 -5.55 -22.73
N SER A 155 9.22 -6.55 -23.35
CA SER A 155 8.53 -7.62 -22.62
C SER A 155 9.47 -8.33 -21.65
N GLY A 156 9.04 -8.49 -20.40
CA GLY A 156 9.84 -9.05 -19.31
C GLY A 156 10.62 -8.01 -18.49
N ASP A 157 10.76 -6.78 -18.99
CA ASP A 157 11.44 -5.72 -18.23
C ASP A 157 10.55 -5.16 -17.12
N SER A 158 11.20 -4.58 -16.12
CA SER A 158 10.54 -3.85 -15.05
C SER A 158 11.29 -2.58 -14.67
N ILE A 159 10.57 -1.60 -14.14
CA ILE A 159 11.15 -0.34 -13.63
C ILE A 159 10.45 0.05 -12.33
N SER A 160 11.21 0.63 -11.39
CA SER A 160 10.65 1.30 -10.22
C SER A 160 11.06 2.77 -10.22
N TYR A 161 10.10 3.63 -9.89
CA TYR A 161 10.31 5.07 -9.86
C TYR A 161 9.47 5.72 -8.77
N ARG A 162 9.77 6.99 -8.53
CA ARG A 162 8.99 7.86 -7.66
C ARG A 162 7.70 8.25 -8.39
N GLY A 163 6.53 7.91 -7.85
CA GLY A 163 5.24 8.26 -8.46
C GLY A 163 4.82 9.71 -8.16
N ASP A 164 5.51 10.39 -7.25
CA ASP A 164 5.29 11.80 -6.90
C ASP A 164 6.03 12.77 -7.84
N VAL A 165 6.15 12.38 -9.11
CA VAL A 165 6.76 13.17 -10.20
C VAL A 165 5.91 13.04 -11.48
N LEU A 166 6.17 13.90 -12.47
CA LEU A 166 5.45 13.83 -13.75
C LEU A 166 5.84 12.56 -14.49
N HIS A 167 4.83 11.85 -15.01
CA HIS A 167 5.07 10.63 -15.76
C HIS A 167 4.08 10.43 -16.91
N GLN A 168 4.49 9.73 -17.95
CA GLN A 168 3.72 9.50 -19.17
C GLN A 168 4.00 8.11 -19.72
N PHE A 169 2.96 7.43 -20.21
CA PHE A 169 3.03 6.11 -20.81
C PHE A 169 2.72 6.20 -22.30
N ALA A 170 3.50 5.51 -23.13
CA ALA A 170 3.23 5.41 -24.55
C ALA A 170 3.64 4.04 -25.08
N ASN A 171 2.91 3.56 -26.09
CA ASN A 171 3.28 2.39 -26.86
C ASN A 171 3.79 2.83 -28.24
N PRO A 172 5.11 2.97 -28.44
CA PRO A 172 5.67 3.30 -29.75
C PRO A 172 5.71 2.10 -30.72
N GLY A 173 5.29 0.91 -30.28
CA GLY A 173 5.34 -0.32 -31.06
C GLY A 173 4.16 -0.49 -32.01
N GLU A 174 4.21 -1.58 -32.78
CA GLU A 174 3.23 -1.95 -33.81
C GLU A 174 2.15 -2.93 -33.31
N VAL A 175 2.27 -3.41 -32.07
CA VAL A 175 1.33 -4.31 -31.42
C VAL A 175 0.94 -3.76 -30.06
N ASP A 176 -0.18 -4.24 -29.50
CA ASP A 176 -0.63 -3.85 -28.17
C ASP A 176 0.45 -4.11 -27.12
N CYS A 177 0.72 -3.10 -26.29
CA CYS A 177 1.56 -3.21 -25.12
C CYS A 177 0.69 -3.53 -23.92
N VAL A 178 1.08 -4.54 -23.16
CA VAL A 178 0.43 -4.92 -21.91
C VAL A 178 1.46 -4.85 -20.79
N TYR A 179 1.09 -4.16 -19.71
CA TYR A 179 1.93 -4.08 -18.51
C TYR A 179 1.09 -4.13 -17.24
N TYR A 180 1.77 -4.52 -16.17
CA TYR A 180 1.26 -4.41 -14.81
C TYR A 180 1.89 -3.22 -14.12
N LEU A 181 1.12 -2.55 -13.26
CA LEU A 181 1.59 -1.46 -12.42
C LEU A 181 1.15 -1.72 -10.99
N ALA A 182 2.13 -1.75 -10.10
CA ALA A 182 1.95 -1.75 -8.66
C ALA A 182 2.32 -0.37 -8.12
N LEU A 183 1.40 0.22 -7.36
CA LEU A 183 1.53 1.54 -6.78
C LEU A 183 1.37 1.43 -5.27
N HIS A 184 2.27 2.06 -4.53
CA HIS A 184 2.12 2.27 -3.11
C HIS A 184 2.07 3.78 -2.84
N GLN A 185 0.94 4.27 -2.36
CA GLN A 185 0.80 5.68 -2.02
C GLN A 185 1.69 6.03 -0.83
N GLY A 186 2.32 7.21 -0.89
CA GLY A 186 3.07 7.73 0.25
C GLY A 186 2.16 7.91 1.47
N GLU A 187 2.69 7.64 2.66
CA GLU A 187 2.00 7.98 3.89
C GLU A 187 1.70 9.49 3.92
N PRO A 188 0.52 9.93 4.40
CA PRO A 188 0.32 11.33 4.70
C PRO A 188 1.45 11.75 5.66
N ALA A 189 2.06 12.91 5.41
CA ALA A 189 3.12 13.41 6.27
C ALA A 189 2.64 13.35 7.72
N ARG A 190 3.28 12.50 8.54
CA ARG A 190 3.06 12.53 9.98
C ARG A 190 3.43 13.93 10.39
N ARG A 191 2.45 14.72 10.84
CA ARG A 191 2.75 15.97 11.54
C ARG A 191 3.54 15.52 12.76
N THR A 192 4.85 15.75 12.75
CA THR A 192 5.66 15.62 13.96
C THR A 192 4.98 16.51 14.99
N ASP A 193 4.44 15.90 16.04
CA ASP A 193 4.01 16.65 17.20
C ASP A 193 5.26 17.36 17.75
N PRO A 194 5.27 18.69 17.88
CA PRO A 194 6.39 19.41 18.51
C PRO A 194 6.70 18.88 19.92
N GLN A 195 5.78 18.15 20.56
CA GLN A 195 6.02 17.49 21.85
C GLN A 195 6.74 16.13 21.74
N GLU A 196 6.81 15.51 20.56
CA GLU A 196 7.48 14.22 20.36
C GLU A 196 8.99 14.39 20.10
N THR A 197 9.41 15.55 19.57
CA THR A 197 10.82 15.94 19.46
C THR A 197 11.48 16.14 20.83
N ASP A 198 10.73 16.68 21.79
CA ASP A 198 11.20 16.95 23.17
C ASP A 198 11.44 15.64 23.96
N ARG A 199 10.66 14.59 23.66
CA ARG A 199 10.86 13.24 24.24
C ARG A 199 12.04 12.49 23.64
N ARG A 200 12.42 12.76 22.39
CA ARG A 200 13.61 12.15 21.76
C ARG A 200 14.90 12.75 22.30
N GLU A 201 14.98 14.08 22.48
CA GLU A 201 16.15 14.71 23.12
C GLU A 201 16.33 14.26 24.58
N SER A 202 15.22 14.00 25.29
CA SER A 202 15.25 13.44 26.65
C SER A 202 15.74 11.98 26.70
N ALA A 203 15.48 11.18 25.66
CA ALA A 203 15.87 9.77 25.58
C ALA A 203 17.33 9.60 25.12
N GLU A 204 17.85 10.53 24.31
CA GLU A 204 19.26 10.54 23.86
C GLU A 204 20.26 10.84 24.98
N THR A 205 19.80 11.31 26.15
CA THR A 205 20.65 11.56 27.32
C THR A 205 20.90 10.29 28.17
N PHE A 206 20.25 9.15 27.87
CA PHE A 206 20.35 7.92 28.68
C PHE A 206 20.96 6.70 27.99
N ALA A 207 21.52 6.84 26.78
CA ALA A 207 22.23 5.77 26.09
C ALA A 207 23.74 5.84 26.37
N GLY A 208 24.12 5.67 27.64
CA GLY A 208 25.47 5.31 28.03
C GLY A 208 25.51 3.81 28.29
N ASP A 209 26.40 3.10 27.60
CA ASP A 209 26.66 1.65 27.62
C ASP A 209 25.78 0.80 26.68
N GLU A 210 26.07 0.85 25.37
CA GLU A 210 25.51 -0.08 24.38
C GLU A 210 26.44 -1.28 24.11
N ASP A 211 25.82 -2.46 24.07
CA ASP A 211 26.42 -3.79 23.89
C ASP A 211 27.02 -3.98 22.47
N PRO A 212 28.30 -4.39 22.34
CA PRO A 212 28.98 -4.65 21.06
C PRO A 212 28.26 -5.64 20.12
N LEU A 213 27.36 -6.48 20.64
CA LEU A 213 26.57 -7.42 19.83
C LEU A 213 25.57 -6.72 18.91
N TRP A 214 25.16 -5.49 19.22
CA TRP A 214 24.18 -4.77 18.44
C TRP A 214 24.73 -4.25 17.10
N TYR A 215 26.00 -3.83 17.09
CA TYR A 215 26.68 -3.41 15.86
C TYR A 215 26.89 -4.58 14.87
N GLN A 216 27.18 -5.77 15.41
CA GLN A 216 27.35 -6.98 14.59
C GLN A 216 26.03 -7.45 13.96
N ALA A 217 24.90 -7.31 14.66
CA ALA A 217 23.59 -7.64 14.12
C ALA A 217 23.16 -6.70 12.97
N VAL A 218 23.46 -5.41 13.10
CA VAL A 218 23.14 -4.40 12.07
C VAL A 218 24.02 -4.56 10.82
N GLU A 219 25.30 -4.91 10.97
CA GLU A 219 26.17 -5.21 9.83
C GLU A 219 25.80 -6.53 9.12
N ALA A 220 25.37 -7.55 9.86
CA ALA A 220 24.90 -8.81 9.28
C ALA A 220 23.67 -8.64 8.38
N VAL A 221 22.75 -7.73 8.73
CA VAL A 221 21.57 -7.42 7.91
C VAL A 221 21.91 -6.59 6.67
N ARG A 222 22.94 -5.74 6.74
CA ARG A 222 23.35 -4.85 5.62
C ARG A 222 24.18 -5.54 4.53
N SER A 223 24.86 -6.64 4.84
CA SER A 223 25.81 -7.27 3.91
C SER A 223 25.19 -8.18 2.84
N GLN A 224 23.87 -8.45 2.85
CA GLN A 224 23.17 -9.28 1.84
C GLN A 224 23.88 -10.60 1.43
N GLN A 225 24.68 -11.22 2.32
CA GLN A 225 25.47 -12.42 1.99
C GLN A 225 24.65 -13.73 1.96
N TRP A 226 23.32 -13.69 2.00
CA TRP A 226 22.46 -14.88 1.95
C TRP A 226 21.88 -15.20 0.55
N ILE A 227 22.09 -14.36 -0.49
CA ILE A 227 21.47 -14.57 -1.82
C ILE A 227 22.41 -15.24 -2.83
N THR A 228 23.64 -15.62 -2.45
CA THR A 228 24.55 -16.40 -3.32
C THR A 228 24.91 -17.76 -2.73
N ALA A 229 23.90 -18.58 -2.46
CA ALA A 229 24.08 -20.03 -2.39
C ALA A 229 22.78 -20.78 -2.78
N ARG A 230 22.72 -21.13 -4.07
CA ARG A 230 22.09 -22.35 -4.62
C ARG A 230 20.59 -22.60 -4.36
N PHE A 231 19.83 -22.43 -5.44
CA PHE A 231 18.98 -23.50 -5.97
C PHE A 231 19.63 -24.87 -5.75
N LEU A 232 19.13 -25.64 -4.78
CA LEU A 232 18.94 -27.10 -4.83
C LEU A 232 18.47 -27.59 -3.44
N GLU A 233 17.42 -28.41 -3.47
CA GLU A 233 16.96 -29.34 -2.42
C GLU A 233 16.06 -28.81 -1.29
N THR A 234 14.79 -28.68 -1.68
CA THR A 234 13.59 -28.64 -0.86
C THR A 234 13.43 -29.92 -0.01
N ARG A 235 13.97 -29.95 1.21
CA ARG A 235 13.42 -30.79 2.30
C ARG A 235 13.76 -30.34 3.74
N PHE A 236 14.73 -29.44 3.94
CA PHE A 236 15.12 -28.99 5.29
C PHE A 236 14.34 -27.78 5.83
N ALA A 237 13.64 -27.01 4.98
CA ALA A 237 12.93 -25.81 5.42
C ALA A 237 11.68 -26.11 6.28
N ILE A 238 11.09 -27.30 6.14
CA ILE A 238 9.86 -27.67 6.86
C ILE A 238 10.14 -28.08 8.32
N ASP A 239 11.30 -28.68 8.60
CA ASP A 239 11.67 -29.11 9.95
C ASP A 239 12.22 -27.93 10.80
N ALA A 240 12.89 -26.97 10.17
CA ALA A 240 13.34 -25.74 10.84
C ALA A 240 12.17 -24.84 11.30
N MET A 241 11.06 -24.79 10.53
CA MET A 241 9.87 -24.02 10.90
C MET A 241 9.05 -24.69 12.02
N ARG A 242 9.16 -26.01 12.21
CA ARG A 242 8.54 -26.73 13.33
C ARG A 242 9.31 -26.55 14.64
N ALA A 243 10.65 -26.54 14.59
CA ALA A 243 11.50 -26.31 15.76
C ALA A 243 11.36 -24.88 16.32
N SER A 244 11.23 -23.87 15.46
CA SER A 244 11.04 -22.47 15.89
C SER A 244 9.70 -22.23 16.62
N ARG A 245 8.62 -22.92 16.23
CA ARG A 245 7.32 -22.84 16.91
C ARG A 245 7.28 -23.58 18.25
N LEU A 246 8.11 -24.61 18.44
CA LEU A 246 8.28 -25.30 19.72
C LEU A 246 9.14 -24.49 20.69
N LEU A 247 10.23 -23.86 20.22
CA LEU A 247 11.07 -22.97 21.04
C LEU A 247 10.32 -21.73 21.53
N HIS A 248 9.49 -21.10 20.68
CA HIS A 248 8.65 -19.97 21.08
C HIS A 248 7.46 -20.35 21.99
N ALA A 249 7.03 -21.61 21.98
CA ALA A 249 6.01 -22.12 22.90
C ALA A 249 6.61 -22.46 24.28
N MET A 250 7.86 -22.94 24.32
CA MET A 250 8.58 -23.27 25.55
C MET A 250 9.14 -22.03 26.28
N GLU A 251 9.40 -20.91 25.58
CA GLU A 251 9.82 -19.64 26.21
C GLU A 251 8.68 -18.85 26.88
N ARG A 252 7.40 -19.20 26.66
CA ARG A 252 6.25 -18.52 27.28
C ARG A 252 5.77 -19.11 28.60
N GLU A 253 6.25 -20.28 29.00
CA GLU A 253 5.92 -20.90 30.30
C GLU A 253 7.19 -21.04 31.14
N ARG A 254 7.56 -19.94 31.80
CA ARG A 254 8.72 -19.88 32.70
C ARG A 254 8.43 -20.62 34.02
N LEU A 255 8.40 -21.94 33.97
CA LEU A 255 8.65 -22.81 35.13
C LEU A 255 9.36 -24.06 34.61
N VAL A 256 10.65 -24.21 34.94
CA VAL A 256 11.37 -25.44 35.34
C VAL A 256 12.89 -25.19 35.21
N THR A 257 13.60 -25.53 36.28
CA THR A 257 15.06 -25.44 36.49
C THR A 257 15.84 -26.48 35.67
N PRO A 258 17.15 -26.26 35.40
CA PRO A 258 17.95 -27.15 34.57
C PRO A 258 18.14 -28.53 35.22
N GLY A 259 17.50 -29.55 34.66
CA GLY A 259 17.52 -30.91 35.19
C GLY A 259 17.00 -32.02 34.26
N ASP A 260 16.11 -31.73 33.31
CA ASP A 260 15.43 -32.79 32.55
C ASP A 260 15.60 -32.65 31.01
N ILE A 261 16.68 -33.23 30.47
CA ILE A 261 16.77 -33.57 29.04
C ILE A 261 16.95 -35.09 28.91
N PRO A 262 15.94 -35.86 28.47
CA PRO A 262 16.09 -37.29 28.20
C PRO A 262 16.99 -37.53 26.97
N THR A 263 18.01 -38.36 27.14
CA THR A 263 19.10 -38.64 26.19
C THR A 263 18.73 -39.60 25.04
N HIS A 264 17.46 -39.69 24.66
CA HIS A 264 17.02 -40.57 23.59
C HIS A 264 16.11 -39.83 22.64
N LEU A 265 16.69 -39.20 21.63
CA LEU A 265 16.13 -38.90 20.30
C LEU A 265 17.20 -38.14 19.49
N ILE A 266 18.31 -38.83 19.21
CA ILE A 266 19.16 -38.55 18.05
C ILE A 266 18.95 -39.74 17.10
N PRO A 267 18.40 -39.48 15.92
CA PRO A 267 18.89 -40.06 14.67
C PRO A 267 19.41 -38.97 13.72
#